data_AF-A0A562MEE8-F1
#
_entry.id   AF-A0A562MEE8-F1
#
_cell.length_a   1.000
_cell.length_b   1.000
_cell.length_c   1.000
_cell.angle_alpha   90.00
_cell.angle_beta   90.00
_cell.angle_gamma   90.00
#
_symmetry.space_group_name_H-M   'P 1'
#
loop_
_entity.id
_entity.type
_entity.pdbx_description
1 polymer ?
#
loop_
_entity_poly.entity_id
_entity_poly.type
_entity_poly.pdbx_seq_one_letter_code
_entity_poly.pdbx_strand_id
1 'polypeptide(L)'
;GEEEALKRARAYVQAGADMILIHSKKKDPSEIESFARAWDGHVPLTIVPNAYPDLDATRINALGNIRMVIYGNYGIRAATTAMQDAFRRIVAEGGVQNVHNDVVPVEEIFRLQRMDQVKADEKRFLR
;
A
#
# COMPACT_ATOMS: atom_id res chain seq x y z
N GLY A 1 3.71 26.15 -3.00
CA GLY A 1 4.96 25.75 -2.35
C GLY A 1 4.68 25.29 -0.94
N GLU A 2 5.71 24.94 -0.17
CA GLU A 2 5.59 24.40 1.19
C GLU A 2 4.79 25.31 2.13
N GLU A 3 5.03 26.63 2.11
CA GLU A 3 4.32 27.60 2.95
C GLU A 3 2.79 27.53 2.77
N GLU A 4 2.33 27.48 1.52
CA GLU A 4 0.90 27.35 1.20
C GLU A 4 0.35 25.98 1.62
N ALA A 5 1.15 24.92 1.56
CA ALA A 5 0.75 23.60 2.05
C ALA A 5 0.57 23.60 3.58
N LEU A 6 1.49 24.22 4.34
CA LEU A 6 1.39 24.36 5.79
C LEU A 6 0.19 25.22 6.19
N LYS A 7 -0.06 26.31 5.45
CA LYS A 7 -1.24 27.17 5.66
C LYS A 7 -2.54 26.39 5.50
N ARG A 8 -2.67 25.59 4.43
CA ARG A 8 -3.84 24.72 4.18
C ARG A 8 -3.99 23.66 5.26
N ALA A 9 -2.91 22.97 5.61
CA ALA A 9 -2.92 21.97 6.65
C ALA A 9 -3.43 22.53 7.98
N ARG A 10 -2.92 23.70 8.41
CA ARG A 10 -3.42 24.40 9.61
C ARG A 10 -4.90 24.74 9.52
N ALA A 11 -5.38 25.24 8.39
CA ALA A 11 -6.80 25.53 8.18
C ALA A 11 -7.67 24.26 8.27
N TYR A 12 -7.21 23.12 7.74
CA TYR A 12 -7.93 21.86 7.83
C TYR A 12 -7.98 21.31 9.26
N VAL A 13 -6.90 21.47 10.03
CA VAL A 13 -6.91 21.14 11.46
C VAL A 13 -7.88 22.02 12.23
N GLN A 14 -7.89 23.33 11.97
CA GLN A 14 -8.86 24.26 12.57
C GLN A 14 -10.31 23.90 12.21
N ALA A 15 -10.53 23.32 11.03
CA ALA A 15 -11.83 22.82 10.59
C ALA A 15 -12.19 21.42 11.16
N GLY A 16 -11.30 20.80 11.95
CA GLY A 16 -11.57 19.54 12.66
C GLY A 16 -10.95 18.28 12.04
N ALA A 17 -9.96 18.40 11.15
CA ALA A 17 -9.26 17.22 10.62
C ALA A 17 -8.39 16.54 11.70
N ASP A 18 -8.58 15.23 11.92
CA ASP A 18 -7.83 14.43 12.91
C ASP A 18 -6.41 14.06 12.47
N MET A 19 -6.12 14.15 11.16
CA MET A 19 -4.81 13.88 10.57
C MET A 19 -4.65 14.70 9.29
N ILE A 20 -3.41 14.99 8.91
CA ILE A 20 -3.09 15.62 7.62
C ILE A 20 -2.32 14.65 6.73
N LEU A 21 -2.90 14.33 5.57
CA LEU A 21 -2.17 13.63 4.52
C LEU A 21 -1.42 14.64 3.66
N ILE A 22 -0.09 14.62 3.73
CA ILE A 22 0.78 15.40 2.85
C ILE A 22 1.30 14.51 1.72
N HIS A 23 1.27 15.02 0.49
CA HIS A 23 1.67 14.27 -0.68
C HIS A 23 2.63 15.08 -1.57
N SER A 24 3.56 14.39 -2.22
CA SER A 24 4.49 14.94 -3.19
C SER A 24 4.63 13.97 -4.36
N LYS A 25 4.90 14.52 -5.55
CA LYS A 25 5.24 13.75 -6.77
C LYS A 25 6.75 13.74 -7.04
N LYS A 26 7.55 14.40 -6.21
CA LYS A 26 9.00 14.43 -6.33
C LYS A 26 9.55 13.01 -6.11
N LYS A 27 10.66 12.68 -6.80
CA LYS A 27 11.27 11.35 -6.74
C LYS A 27 12.06 11.10 -5.46
N ASP A 28 12.51 12.16 -4.80
CA ASP A 28 13.18 12.12 -3.52
C ASP A 28 12.25 12.64 -2.40
N PRO A 29 12.52 12.28 -1.14
CA PRO A 29 11.61 12.61 -0.04
C PRO A 29 11.80 14.01 0.54
N SER A 30 12.65 14.87 -0.05
CA SER A 30 13.04 16.15 0.55
C SER A 30 11.86 17.03 0.92
N GLU A 31 10.83 17.11 0.07
CA GLU A 31 9.63 17.92 0.34
C GLU A 31 8.81 17.38 1.51
N ILE A 32 8.70 16.05 1.64
CA ILE A 32 7.95 15.43 2.73
C ILE A 32 8.68 15.61 4.05
N GLU A 33 10.00 15.39 4.05
CA GLU A 33 10.83 15.59 5.23
C GLU A 33 10.87 17.06 5.67
N SER A 34 10.91 17.98 4.71
CA SER A 34 10.86 19.42 4.97
C SER A 34 9.52 19.83 5.59
N PHE A 35 8.41 19.40 4.98
CA PHE A 35 7.08 19.65 5.51
C PHE A 35 6.90 19.06 6.92
N ALA A 36 7.35 17.82 7.13
CA ALA A 36 7.25 17.16 8.42
C ALA A 36 8.05 17.89 9.52
N ARG A 37 9.24 18.42 9.20
CA ARG A 37 10.02 19.23 10.16
C ARG A 37 9.39 20.59 10.45
N ALA A 38 8.74 21.20 9.46
CA ALA A 38 8.10 22.51 9.59
C ALA A 38 6.68 22.44 10.19
N TRP A 39 6.09 21.24 10.29
CA TRP A 39 4.75 21.05 10.81
C TRP A 39 4.68 21.30 12.32
N ASP A 40 3.90 22.29 12.72
CA ASP A 40 3.68 22.72 14.10
C ASP A 40 2.27 22.38 14.63
N GLY A 41 1.44 21.73 13.82
CA GLY A 41 0.09 21.31 14.22
C GLY A 41 0.10 20.10 15.16
N HIS A 42 -0.94 20.00 16.00
CA HIS A 42 -1.05 18.97 17.03
C HIS A 42 -1.49 17.59 16.51
N VAL A 43 -2.05 17.53 15.30
CA VAL A 43 -2.49 16.27 14.69
C VAL A 43 -1.35 15.60 13.91
N PRO A 44 -1.32 14.26 13.85
CA PRO A 44 -0.26 13.55 13.15
C PRO A 44 -0.38 13.65 11.63
N LEU A 45 0.73 13.34 10.95
CA LEU A 45 0.84 13.30 9.50
C LEU A 45 0.65 11.88 8.95
N THR A 46 0.11 11.84 7.73
CA THR A 46 -0.01 10.65 6.88
C THR A 46 0.73 10.88 5.56
N ILE A 47 1.40 9.85 5.05
CA ILE A 47 2.13 9.92 3.77
C ILE A 47 1.81 8.76 2.82
N VAL A 48 2.10 8.96 1.54
CA VAL A 48 1.97 7.95 0.48
C VAL A 48 3.27 7.90 -0.35
N PRO A 49 4.29 7.11 0.07
CA PRO A 49 5.65 7.14 -0.50
C PRO A 49 5.79 6.38 -1.83
N ASN A 50 4.83 6.51 -2.75
CA ASN A 50 4.88 5.82 -4.04
C ASN A 50 5.96 6.37 -4.98
N ALA A 51 6.23 7.68 -4.92
CA ALA A 51 7.19 8.36 -5.80
C ALA A 51 8.61 8.43 -5.22
N TYR A 52 8.75 8.29 -3.90
CA TYR A 52 9.99 8.44 -3.14
C TYR A 52 10.20 7.24 -2.20
N PRO A 53 10.42 6.03 -2.76
CA PRO A 53 10.53 4.80 -1.98
C PRO A 53 11.74 4.76 -1.03
N ASP A 54 12.72 5.66 -1.21
CA ASP A 54 13.94 5.76 -0.39
C ASP A 54 13.67 6.33 1.03
N LEU A 55 12.45 6.81 1.29
CA LEU A 55 12.00 7.18 2.63
C LEU A 55 11.52 5.93 3.38
N ASP A 56 12.46 5.23 3.98
CA ASP A 56 12.21 4.00 4.73
C ASP A 56 11.56 4.23 6.11
N ALA A 57 11.17 3.14 6.76
CA ALA A 57 10.53 3.19 8.08
C ALA A 57 11.42 3.82 9.16
N THR A 58 12.75 3.63 9.10
CA THR A 58 13.69 4.20 10.06
C THR A 58 13.69 5.73 9.96
N ARG A 59 13.77 6.27 8.74
CA ARG A 59 13.70 7.70 8.47
C ARG A 59 12.34 8.30 8.81
N ILE A 60 11.25 7.59 8.50
CA ILE A 60 9.89 8.01 8.89
C ILE A 60 9.76 8.11 10.40
N ASN A 61 10.23 7.09 11.13
CA ASN A 61 10.19 7.08 12.59
C ASN A 61 11.03 8.21 13.21
N ALA A 62 12.17 8.55 12.60
CA ALA A 62 13.01 9.65 13.05
C ALA A 62 12.33 11.04 12.96
N LEU A 63 11.32 11.21 12.10
CA LEU A 63 10.54 12.45 12.01
C LEU A 63 9.53 12.60 13.17
N GLY A 64 9.11 11.50 13.80
CA GLY A 64 8.32 11.49 15.04
C GLY A 64 6.85 11.91 14.94
N ASN A 65 6.44 12.58 13.86
CA ASN A 65 5.08 13.10 13.67
C ASN A 65 4.29 12.43 12.53
N ILE A 66 4.91 11.54 11.75
CA ILE A 66 4.22 10.69 10.78
C ILE A 66 3.73 9.43 11.50
N ARG A 67 2.41 9.21 11.53
CA ARG A 67 1.80 8.07 12.25
C ARG A 67 1.09 7.07 11.35
N MET A 68 0.95 7.38 10.06
CA MET A 68 0.38 6.47 9.07
C MET A 68 1.14 6.57 7.75
N VAL A 69 1.40 5.40 7.16
CA VAL A 69 2.04 5.26 5.84
C VAL A 69 1.13 4.40 4.98
N ILE A 70 0.77 4.91 3.80
CA ILE A 70 -0.11 4.21 2.86
C ILE A 70 0.71 3.75 1.65
N TYR A 71 0.80 2.44 1.45
CA TYR A 71 1.38 1.83 0.25
C TYR A 71 0.33 1.74 -0.86
N GLY A 72 0.11 2.85 -1.57
CA GLY A 72 -1.13 3.04 -2.33
C GLY A 72 -1.34 2.10 -3.52
N ASN A 73 -0.31 1.81 -4.33
CA ASN A 73 -0.47 1.07 -5.59
C ASN A 73 0.42 -0.17 -5.73
N TYR A 74 1.10 -0.60 -4.66
CA TYR A 74 2.03 -1.72 -4.73
C TYR A 74 1.35 -3.06 -4.99
N GLY A 75 0.13 -3.27 -4.47
CA GLY A 75 -0.63 -4.51 -4.70
C GLY A 75 -0.93 -4.75 -6.19
N ILE A 76 -1.50 -3.76 -6.88
CA ILE A 76 -1.81 -3.89 -8.31
C ILE A 76 -0.54 -3.97 -9.17
N ARG A 77 0.55 -3.30 -8.77
CA ARG A 77 1.85 -3.40 -9.46
C ARG A 77 2.41 -4.81 -9.34
N ALA A 78 2.46 -5.37 -8.13
CA ALA A 78 2.95 -6.72 -7.89
C ALA A 78 2.11 -7.77 -8.64
N ALA A 79 0.78 -7.68 -8.57
CA ALA A 79 -0.11 -8.57 -9.30
C ALA A 79 0.10 -8.48 -10.82
N THR A 80 0.18 -7.27 -11.36
CA THR A 80 0.43 -7.05 -12.80
C THR A 80 1.75 -7.67 -13.23
N THR A 81 2.83 -7.44 -12.46
CA THR A 81 4.14 -8.03 -12.76
C THR A 81 4.09 -9.55 -12.79
N ALA A 82 3.49 -10.19 -11.78
CA ALA A 82 3.39 -11.64 -11.71
C ALA A 82 2.53 -12.23 -12.83
N MET A 83 1.38 -11.61 -13.13
CA MET A 83 0.50 -12.05 -14.22
C MET A 83 1.18 -11.94 -15.59
N GLN A 84 1.90 -10.84 -15.85
CA GLN A 84 2.64 -10.66 -17.10
C GLN A 84 3.76 -11.70 -17.24
N ASP A 85 4.50 -11.99 -16.17
CA ASP A 85 5.55 -13.01 -16.20
C ASP A 85 4.98 -14.41 -16.47
N ALA A 86 3.95 -14.81 -15.73
CA ALA A 86 3.30 -16.10 -15.87
C ALA A 86 2.78 -16.33 -17.30
N PHE A 87 2.01 -15.39 -17.86
CA PHE A 87 1.46 -15.56 -19.20
C PHE A 87 2.53 -15.55 -20.30
N ARG A 88 3.56 -14.72 -20.16
CA ARG A 88 4.70 -14.72 -21.08
C ARG A 88 5.40 -16.08 -21.11
N ARG A 89 5.61 -16.71 -19.94
CA ARG A 89 6.24 -18.03 -19.81
C ARG A 89 5.36 -19.15 -20.37
N ILE A 90 4.06 -19.13 -20.07
CA ILE A 90 3.11 -20.12 -20.60
C ILE A 90 3.15 -20.15 -22.13
N VAL A 91 3.17 -18.98 -22.78
CA VAL A 91 3.25 -18.88 -24.24
C VAL A 91 4.61 -19.35 -24.75
N ALA A 92 5.71 -18.92 -24.12
CA ALA A 92 7.07 -19.24 -24.58
C ALA A 92 7.42 -20.73 -24.43
N GLU A 93 6.88 -21.40 -23.41
CA GLU A 93 7.21 -22.77 -23.04
C GLU A 93 6.18 -23.78 -23.54
N GLY A 94 5.07 -23.31 -24.14
CA GLY A 94 4.03 -24.16 -24.69
C GLY A 94 3.13 -24.83 -23.65
N GLY A 95 3.09 -24.30 -22.42
CA GLY A 95 2.27 -24.85 -21.35
C GLY A 95 2.59 -24.30 -19.96
N VAL A 96 1.88 -24.81 -18.96
CA VAL A 96 1.94 -24.33 -17.57
C VAL A 96 2.97 -25.05 -16.69
N GLN A 97 3.65 -26.07 -17.20
CA GLN A 97 4.40 -27.05 -16.39
C GLN A 97 5.48 -26.39 -15.51
N ASN A 98 6.21 -25.40 -16.02
CA ASN A 98 7.22 -24.72 -15.21
C ASN A 98 6.61 -23.60 -14.36
N VAL A 99 5.58 -22.90 -14.86
CA VAL A 99 4.88 -21.84 -14.10
C VAL A 99 4.12 -22.42 -12.90
N HIS A 100 3.61 -23.64 -13.02
CA HIS A 100 2.86 -24.33 -11.98
C HIS A 100 3.62 -24.44 -10.65
N ASN A 101 4.95 -24.60 -10.72
CA ASN A 101 5.79 -24.73 -9.53
C ASN A 101 6.08 -23.37 -8.85
N ASP A 102 5.83 -22.26 -9.55
CA ASP A 102 6.17 -20.90 -9.10
C ASP A 102 4.96 -20.08 -8.64
N VAL A 103 3.75 -20.66 -8.72
CA VAL A 103 2.50 -20.03 -8.28
C VAL A 103 1.91 -20.77 -7.10
N VAL A 104 1.03 -20.09 -6.35
CA VAL A 104 0.32 -20.74 -5.24
C VAL A 104 -0.54 -21.90 -5.74
N PRO A 105 -0.65 -23.00 -4.98
CA PRO A 105 -1.53 -24.11 -5.34
C PRO A 105 -3.01 -23.68 -5.26
N VAL A 106 -3.90 -24.39 -5.95
CA VAL A 106 -5.34 -24.05 -5.95
C VAL A 106 -5.95 -24.17 -4.55
N GLU A 107 -5.39 -25.03 -3.70
CA GLU A 107 -5.76 -25.19 -2.30
C GLU A 107 -5.57 -23.90 -1.49
N GLU A 108 -4.58 -23.08 -1.84
CA GLU A 108 -4.40 -21.76 -1.20
C GLU A 108 -5.55 -20.81 -1.58
N ILE A 109 -6.04 -20.89 -2.82
CA ILE A 109 -7.22 -20.13 -3.25
C ILE A 109 -8.46 -20.58 -2.47
N PHE A 110 -8.64 -21.88 -2.29
CA PHE A 110 -9.74 -22.42 -1.47
C PHE A 110 -9.66 -21.98 -0.01
N ARG A 111 -8.45 -21.92 0.57
CA ARG A 111 -8.22 -21.41 1.92
C ARG A 111 -8.61 -19.94 2.02
N LEU A 112 -8.18 -19.10 1.08
CA LEU A 112 -8.53 -17.67 1.03
C LEU A 112 -10.04 -17.46 0.87
N GLN A 113 -10.71 -18.34 0.14
CA GLN A 113 -12.18 -18.35 -0.01
C GLN A 113 -12.93 -18.91 1.20
N ARG A 114 -12.23 -19.48 2.20
CA ARG A 114 -12.82 -20.17 3.37
C ARG A 114 -13.74 -21.33 2.98
N MET A 115 -13.29 -22.16 2.04
CA MET A 115 -14.04 -23.34 1.58
C MET A 115 -14.25 -24.41 2.66
N ASP A 116 -13.45 -24.40 3.73
CA ASP A 116 -13.66 -25.21 4.92
C ASP A 116 -14.96 -24.83 5.64
N GLN A 117 -15.22 -23.54 5.79
CA GLN A 117 -16.47 -23.03 6.36
C GLN A 117 -17.66 -23.38 5.48
N VAL A 118 -17.53 -23.20 4.16
CA VAL A 118 -18.59 -23.59 3.19
C VAL A 118 -18.95 -25.06 3.34
N LYS A 119 -17.97 -25.96 3.39
CA LYS A 119 -18.21 -27.41 3.58
C LYS A 119 -18.85 -27.73 4.93
N ALA A 120 -18.51 -27.00 5.99
CA ALA A 120 -19.13 -27.17 7.30
C ALA A 120 -20.62 -26.75 7.28
N ASP A 121 -20.93 -25.65 6.60
CA ASP A 121 -22.29 -25.14 6.45
C ASP A 121 -23.13 -26.04 5.53
N GLU A 122 -22.56 -26.56 4.44
CA GLU A 122 -23.23 -27.55 3.58
C GLU A 122 -23.65 -28.77 4.40
N LYS A 123 -22.75 -29.35 5.21
CA LYS A 123 -23.08 -30.48 6.08
C LYS A 123 -24.19 -30.18 7.07
N ARG A 124 -24.31 -28.92 7.52
CA ARG A 124 -25.25 -28.51 8.56
C ARG A 124 -26.63 -28.16 8.00
N PHE A 125 -26.68 -27.57 6.81
CA PHE A 125 -27.88 -26.91 6.31
C PHE A 125 -28.37 -27.43 4.97
N LEU A 126 -27.52 -28.05 4.15
CA LEU A 126 -27.93 -28.62 2.87
C LEU A 126 -28.64 -29.96 3.11
N ARG A 127 -29.90 -30.05 2.70
CA ARG A 127 -30.73 -31.28 2.75
C ARG A 127 -30.97 -31.81 1.35
#